data_AF-A0A1U7RPB1-F1
#
_entry.id   AF-A0A1U7RPB1-F1
#
_cell.length_a   1.000
_cell.length_b   1.000
_cell.length_c   1.000
_cell.angle_alpha   90.00
_cell.angle_beta   90.00
_cell.angle_gamma   90.00
#
_symmetry.space_group_name_H-M   'P 1'
#
loop_
_entity.id
_entity.type
_entity.pdbx_description
1 polymer ?
#
loop_
_entity_poly.entity_id
_entity_poly.type
_entity_poly.pdbx_seq_one_letter_code
_entity_poly.pdbx_strand_id
1 'polypeptide(L)'
;SLSTYRFMFMLGQFLHGIGATPLYTLGVTYLDDNVKSSYSPVYIAVFYTAAILGPAAGYLVGGLFLNIYTEFGREVDVTPDNPHWVGAWWIGFLGAGAASLLIAFPILGYPHRLPGSQRYIVMRVSEAHQLKDGSHKTASDPDFGKTVKDLPRSVLLLLKNPTFIFLCLAGATEATLIAGMSTFGPKFLESQFSLSASVAATYFGYLVVPAGGGGTFLGGFFVNKFNLRCSGIIKLCLCCTLSSLLAIFIFFIHCPNMPMAGVTQAYDGSVLPGSSLNLTTACNADCDCLREVYSPVCGSNDIMYYSPCHAGCKMLSTSSSQKVYQECSCILGNTTDVGQATAGKCTSSCQTMPLLMCLMFIVILFTFLSSIPALTATLRCVSDRQRSFALGIQWIVVRTLGGIPGPIAFGSMIDKSCLLWQDQCGEQGSCYVYQNSAMSQHTLIAGLVYKVLGTVFFLLACLLYKPPTPESLPGSSDASENGNSDLQENKSSVQTEMDV
;
A
#
# COMPACT_ATOMS: atom_id res chain seq x y z
N SER A 1 14.38 -29.36 9.26
CA SER A 1 14.93 -28.17 8.58
C SER A 1 13.80 -27.18 8.33
N LEU A 2 13.99 -25.89 8.62
CA LEU A 2 13.04 -24.82 8.30
C LEU A 2 12.71 -24.75 6.78
N SER A 3 13.61 -25.27 5.93
CA SER A 3 13.42 -25.31 4.48
C SER A 3 12.22 -26.18 4.04
N THR A 4 11.84 -27.21 4.82
CA THR A 4 10.71 -28.08 4.49
C THR A 4 9.36 -27.34 4.62
N TYR A 5 9.25 -26.38 5.54
CA TYR A 5 8.04 -25.57 5.72
C TYR A 5 7.90 -24.46 4.69
N ARG A 6 8.96 -24.10 3.96
CA ARG A 6 8.92 -23.06 2.91
C ARG A 6 7.84 -23.37 1.87
N PHE A 7 7.78 -24.61 1.39
CA PHE A 7 6.77 -25.02 0.40
C PHE A 7 5.36 -25.01 0.97
N MET A 8 5.19 -25.35 2.25
CA MET A 8 3.90 -25.25 2.93
C MET A 8 3.41 -23.80 3.01
N PHE A 9 4.29 -22.85 3.37
CA PHE A 9 3.93 -21.43 3.39
C PHE A 9 3.65 -20.88 1.99
N MET A 10 4.41 -21.29 0.99
CA MET A 10 4.15 -20.92 -0.42
C MET A 10 2.79 -21.41 -0.89
N LEU A 11 2.45 -22.68 -0.61
CA LEU A 11 1.14 -23.24 -0.92
C LEU A 11 0.03 -22.50 -0.17
N GLY A 12 0.23 -22.19 1.13
CA GLY A 12 -0.71 -21.42 1.92
C GLY A 12 -0.99 -20.03 1.33
N GLN A 13 0.05 -19.30 0.93
CA GLN A 13 -0.10 -17.99 0.28
C GLN A 13 -0.74 -18.09 -1.11
N PHE A 14 -0.46 -19.15 -1.85
CA PHE A 14 -1.12 -19.42 -3.13
C PHE A 14 -2.62 -19.65 -2.95
N LEU A 15 -3.02 -20.50 -2.00
CA LEU A 15 -4.43 -20.74 -1.65
C LEU A 15 -5.12 -19.48 -1.14
N HIS A 16 -4.42 -18.68 -0.33
CA HIS A 16 -4.92 -17.37 0.11
C HIS A 16 -5.19 -16.43 -1.08
N GLY A 17 -4.31 -16.43 -2.09
CA GLY A 17 -4.51 -15.71 -3.34
C GLY A 17 -5.75 -16.18 -4.13
N ILE A 18 -5.97 -17.50 -4.22
CA ILE A 18 -7.17 -18.07 -4.86
C ILE A 18 -8.43 -17.60 -4.13
N GLY A 19 -8.46 -17.68 -2.78
CA GLY A 19 -9.61 -17.26 -1.98
C GLY A 19 -9.87 -15.75 -2.01
N ALA A 20 -8.82 -14.93 -2.07
CA ALA A 20 -8.95 -13.48 -2.07
C ALA A 20 -9.41 -12.91 -3.42
N THR A 21 -9.06 -13.54 -4.54
CA THR A 21 -9.32 -13.00 -5.89
C THR A 21 -10.82 -12.75 -6.19
N PRO A 22 -11.76 -13.65 -5.86
CA PRO A 22 -13.19 -13.40 -6.03
C PRO A 22 -13.72 -12.19 -5.24
N LEU A 23 -13.14 -11.87 -4.08
CA LEU A 23 -13.59 -10.72 -3.28
C LEU A 23 -13.35 -9.40 -4.01
N TYR A 24 -12.18 -9.25 -4.64
CA TYR A 24 -11.78 -8.02 -5.34
C TYR A 24 -12.27 -7.93 -6.79
N THR A 25 -12.73 -9.04 -7.36
CA THR A 25 -13.28 -9.08 -8.72
C THR A 25 -14.82 -9.22 -8.69
N LEU A 26 -15.33 -10.39 -8.30
CA LEU A 26 -16.76 -10.67 -8.25
C LEU A 26 -17.49 -9.85 -7.19
N GLY A 27 -16.93 -9.72 -5.98
CA GLY A 27 -17.53 -8.94 -4.89
C GLY A 27 -17.71 -7.46 -5.26
N VAL A 28 -16.69 -6.87 -5.86
CA VAL A 28 -16.75 -5.47 -6.35
C VAL A 28 -17.78 -5.30 -7.44
N THR A 29 -17.82 -6.21 -8.43
CA THR A 29 -18.85 -6.13 -9.47
C THR A 29 -20.24 -6.38 -8.94
N TYR A 30 -20.41 -7.24 -7.94
CA TYR A 30 -21.69 -7.48 -7.28
C TYR A 30 -22.17 -6.21 -6.57
N LEU A 31 -21.29 -5.50 -5.86
CA LEU A 31 -21.64 -4.20 -5.26
C LEU A 31 -22.06 -3.18 -6.32
N ASP A 32 -21.31 -3.08 -7.42
CA ASP A 32 -21.59 -2.12 -8.49
C ASP A 32 -22.91 -2.39 -9.21
N ASP A 33 -23.25 -3.66 -9.39
CA ASP A 33 -24.42 -4.10 -10.14
C ASP A 33 -25.74 -4.01 -9.35
N ASN A 34 -25.67 -4.01 -8.02
CA ASN A 34 -26.85 -4.06 -7.16
C ASN A 34 -27.26 -2.70 -6.58
N VAL A 35 -26.52 -1.63 -6.86
CA VAL A 35 -26.80 -0.28 -6.35
C VAL A 35 -26.86 0.74 -7.47
N LYS A 36 -27.46 1.90 -7.20
CA LYS A 36 -27.50 3.01 -8.17
C LYS A 36 -26.07 3.46 -8.51
N SER A 37 -25.81 3.73 -9.79
CA SER A 37 -24.46 4.07 -10.29
C SER A 37 -23.82 5.32 -9.66
N SER A 38 -24.63 6.23 -9.08
CA SER A 38 -24.12 7.36 -8.29
C SER A 38 -23.52 6.91 -6.96
N TYR A 39 -24.17 5.95 -6.27
CA TYR A 39 -23.76 5.47 -4.94
C TYR A 39 -22.79 4.29 -4.96
N SER A 40 -22.72 3.53 -6.06
CA SER A 40 -21.75 2.41 -6.24
C SER A 40 -20.33 2.75 -5.79
N PRO A 41 -19.73 3.89 -6.21
CA PRO A 41 -18.37 4.26 -5.81
C PRO A 41 -18.18 4.40 -4.30
N VAL A 42 -19.21 4.81 -3.55
CA VAL A 42 -19.14 4.93 -2.09
C VAL A 42 -19.10 3.56 -1.43
N TYR A 43 -19.95 2.63 -1.85
CA TYR A 43 -19.94 1.25 -1.30
C TYR A 43 -18.63 0.54 -1.61
N ILE A 44 -18.13 0.68 -2.84
CA ILE A 44 -16.81 0.15 -3.23
C ILE A 44 -15.71 0.81 -2.38
N ALA A 45 -15.78 2.11 -2.14
CA ALA A 45 -14.80 2.79 -1.29
C ALA A 45 -14.83 2.31 0.17
N VAL A 46 -16.02 2.07 0.74
CA VAL A 46 -16.15 1.48 2.08
C VAL A 46 -15.50 0.10 2.13
N PHE A 47 -15.74 -0.75 1.13
CA PHE A 47 -15.14 -2.08 1.03
C PHE A 47 -13.61 -2.03 1.01
N TYR A 48 -13.02 -1.21 0.14
CA TYR A 48 -11.56 -1.07 0.06
C TYR A 48 -10.95 -0.34 1.26
N THR A 49 -11.68 0.58 1.90
CA THR A 49 -11.23 1.22 3.15
C THR A 49 -11.13 0.18 4.27
N ALA A 50 -12.11 -0.73 4.38
CA ALA A 50 -12.04 -1.84 5.33
C ALA A 50 -10.83 -2.76 5.04
N ALA A 51 -10.49 -2.99 3.76
CA ALA A 51 -9.31 -3.75 3.37
C ALA A 51 -7.98 -3.08 3.79
N ILE A 52 -7.93 -1.75 3.91
CA ILE A 52 -6.76 -1.00 4.43
C ILE A 52 -6.69 -1.06 5.95
N LEU A 53 -7.83 -1.01 6.64
CA LEU A 53 -7.90 -1.12 8.10
C LEU A 53 -7.56 -2.53 8.61
N GLY A 54 -7.87 -3.56 7.82
CA GLY A 54 -7.62 -4.97 8.15
C GLY A 54 -6.18 -5.26 8.60
N PRO A 55 -5.14 -4.92 7.82
CA PRO A 55 -3.75 -5.09 8.22
C PRO A 55 -3.40 -4.38 9.53
N ALA A 56 -3.89 -3.16 9.78
CA ALA A 56 -3.62 -2.45 11.02
C ALA A 56 -4.20 -3.17 12.24
N ALA A 57 -5.45 -3.65 12.14
CA ALA A 57 -6.05 -4.49 13.17
C ALA A 57 -5.31 -5.83 13.33
N GLY A 58 -4.88 -6.43 12.21
CA GLY A 58 -4.11 -7.68 12.19
C GLY A 58 -2.75 -7.57 12.86
N TYR A 59 -2.02 -6.47 12.66
CA TYR A 59 -0.76 -6.22 13.37
C TYR A 59 -0.96 -6.06 14.88
N LEU A 60 -2.01 -5.35 15.29
CA LEU A 60 -2.32 -5.16 16.70
C LEU A 60 -2.67 -6.49 17.38
N VAL A 61 -3.62 -7.24 16.81
CA VAL A 61 -4.06 -8.55 17.33
C VAL A 61 -2.92 -9.58 17.26
N GLY A 62 -2.17 -9.59 16.15
CA GLY A 62 -1.01 -10.46 15.97
C GLY A 62 0.09 -10.16 16.99
N GLY A 63 0.37 -8.89 17.26
CA GLY A 63 1.32 -8.46 18.30
C GLY A 63 0.93 -8.95 19.69
N LEU A 64 -0.37 -8.95 20.02
CA LEU A 64 -0.86 -9.51 21.28
C LEU A 64 -0.63 -11.04 21.36
N PHE A 65 -0.90 -11.78 20.27
CA PHE A 65 -0.64 -13.22 20.24
C PHE A 65 0.84 -13.57 20.32
N LEU A 66 1.73 -12.69 19.86
CA LEU A 66 3.17 -12.89 19.99
C LEU A 66 3.69 -12.79 21.43
N ASN A 67 2.92 -12.18 22.35
CA ASN A 67 3.24 -12.18 23.79
C ASN A 67 2.84 -13.48 24.51
N ILE A 68 2.20 -14.41 23.81
CA ILE A 68 1.85 -15.74 24.33
C ILE A 68 2.87 -16.75 23.80
N TYR A 69 3.42 -17.59 24.67
CA TYR A 69 4.38 -18.61 24.26
C TYR A 69 3.74 -19.61 23.29
N THR A 70 4.48 -20.05 22.27
CA THR A 70 3.93 -20.88 21.18
C THR A 70 3.38 -22.24 21.61
N GLU A 71 3.90 -22.83 22.69
CA GLU A 71 3.41 -24.11 23.23
C GLU A 71 2.54 -23.86 24.47
N PHE A 72 1.27 -24.26 24.42
CA PHE A 72 0.38 -24.16 25.58
C PHE A 72 0.77 -25.17 26.66
N GLY A 73 0.79 -24.71 27.93
CA GLY A 73 0.96 -25.58 29.09
C GLY A 73 2.40 -25.93 29.46
N ARG A 74 3.40 -25.33 28.80
CA ARG A 74 4.80 -25.43 29.18
C ARG A 74 5.19 -24.19 29.99
N GLU A 75 5.54 -24.38 31.26
CA GLU A 75 6.18 -23.31 32.02
C GLU A 75 7.58 -23.10 31.44
N VAL A 76 7.86 -21.88 31.01
CA VAL A 76 9.15 -21.52 30.46
C VAL A 76 9.60 -20.23 31.13
N ASP A 77 10.79 -20.25 31.73
CA ASP A 77 11.41 -19.09 32.40
C ASP A 77 11.94 -18.03 31.41
N VAL A 78 11.47 -18.04 30.16
CA VAL A 78 11.87 -17.06 29.14
C VAL A 78 10.77 -16.05 28.92
N THR A 79 11.16 -14.78 28.93
CA THR A 79 10.30 -13.63 28.62
C THR A 79 10.26 -13.38 27.10
N PRO A 80 9.26 -12.64 26.60
CA PRO A 80 9.17 -12.23 25.20
C PRO A 80 10.41 -11.49 24.64
N ASP A 81 11.23 -10.92 25.52
CA ASP A 81 12.46 -10.22 25.16
C ASP A 81 13.64 -11.15 24.87
N ASN A 82 13.51 -12.45 25.17
CA ASN A 82 14.57 -13.42 24.89
C ASN A 82 14.60 -13.80 23.40
N PRO A 83 15.77 -13.85 22.73
CA PRO A 83 15.88 -14.23 21.33
C PRO A 83 15.37 -15.66 20.99
N HIS A 84 15.21 -16.53 21.99
CA HIS A 84 14.62 -17.85 21.84
C HIS A 84 13.09 -17.88 22.00
N TRP A 85 12.47 -16.75 22.32
CA TRP A 85 11.02 -16.64 22.43
C TRP A 85 10.37 -16.76 21.06
N VAL A 86 9.45 -17.72 20.92
CA VAL A 86 8.59 -17.85 19.75
C VAL A 86 7.16 -17.63 20.23
N GLY A 87 6.59 -16.50 19.82
CA GLY A 87 5.19 -16.18 20.10
C GLY A 87 4.22 -17.08 19.33
N ALA A 88 2.99 -17.18 19.81
CA ALA A 88 1.95 -18.05 19.24
C ALA A 88 1.34 -17.52 17.91
N TRP A 89 2.19 -17.35 16.89
CA TRP A 89 1.87 -16.78 15.59
C TRP A 89 0.75 -17.51 14.83
N TRP A 90 0.59 -18.81 15.06
CA TRP A 90 -0.36 -19.68 14.36
C TRP A 90 -1.82 -19.42 14.77
N ILE A 91 -2.05 -18.89 15.98
CA ILE A 91 -3.39 -18.59 16.50
C ILE A 91 -4.11 -17.59 15.60
N GLY A 92 -3.37 -16.58 15.10
CA GLY A 92 -3.92 -15.58 14.19
C GLY A 92 -4.49 -16.18 12.92
N PHE A 93 -3.82 -17.18 12.33
CA PHE A 93 -4.28 -17.86 11.13
C PHE A 93 -5.55 -18.69 11.38
N LEU A 94 -5.61 -19.43 12.49
CA LEU A 94 -6.80 -20.21 12.84
C LEU A 94 -8.00 -19.31 13.16
N GLY A 95 -7.77 -18.24 13.93
CA GLY A 95 -8.81 -17.26 14.26
C GLY A 95 -9.35 -16.56 13.01
N ALA A 96 -8.48 -16.09 12.12
CA ALA A 96 -8.88 -15.48 10.85
C ALA A 96 -9.61 -16.47 9.93
N GLY A 97 -9.17 -17.73 9.88
CA GLY A 97 -9.85 -18.80 9.14
C GLY A 97 -11.25 -19.09 9.67
N ALA A 98 -11.40 -19.22 10.99
CA ALA A 98 -12.70 -19.43 11.64
C ALA A 98 -13.63 -18.23 11.41
N ALA A 99 -13.14 -17.00 11.59
CA ALA A 99 -13.91 -15.78 11.33
C ALA A 99 -14.35 -15.71 9.85
N SER A 100 -13.48 -16.08 8.91
CA SER A 100 -13.81 -16.13 7.48
C SER A 100 -14.90 -17.15 7.17
N LEU A 101 -14.87 -18.33 7.80
CA LEU A 101 -15.92 -19.35 7.66
C LEU A 101 -17.26 -18.88 8.24
N LEU A 102 -17.23 -18.21 9.40
CA LEU A 102 -18.43 -17.64 10.01
C LEU A 102 -19.05 -16.55 9.13
N ILE A 103 -18.23 -15.72 8.48
CA ILE A 103 -18.69 -14.66 7.54
C ILE A 103 -19.17 -15.27 6.21
N ALA A 104 -18.60 -16.39 5.76
CA ALA A 104 -19.03 -17.05 4.54
C ALA A 104 -20.49 -17.50 4.60
N PHE A 105 -20.97 -17.96 5.76
CA PHE A 105 -22.34 -18.46 5.92
C PHE A 105 -23.42 -17.38 5.63
N PRO A 106 -23.37 -16.17 6.22
CA PRO A 106 -24.26 -15.07 5.81
C PRO A 106 -24.13 -14.67 4.33
N ILE A 107 -22.92 -14.71 3.76
CA ILE A 107 -22.70 -14.36 2.34
C ILE A 107 -23.44 -15.34 1.41
N LEU A 108 -23.49 -16.63 1.77
CA LEU A 108 -24.24 -17.64 0.99
C LEU A 108 -25.75 -17.35 0.93
N GLY A 109 -26.30 -16.58 1.87
CA GLY A 109 -27.70 -16.16 1.87
C GLY A 109 -28.03 -15.04 0.89
N TYR A 110 -27.04 -14.40 0.26
CA TYR A 110 -27.29 -13.32 -0.69
C TYR A 110 -27.79 -13.87 -2.04
N PRO A 111 -28.89 -13.33 -2.59
CA PRO A 111 -29.36 -13.71 -3.92
C PRO A 111 -28.38 -13.21 -4.99
N HIS A 112 -28.40 -13.83 -6.18
CA HIS A 112 -27.55 -13.39 -7.30
C HIS A 112 -27.78 -11.91 -7.69
N ARG A 113 -29.00 -11.40 -7.46
CA ARG A 113 -29.42 -10.01 -7.66
C ARG A 113 -30.29 -9.61 -6.47
N LEU A 114 -30.00 -8.46 -5.85
CA LEU A 114 -30.84 -7.91 -4.79
C LEU A 114 -32.21 -7.50 -5.35
N PRO A 115 -33.30 -7.64 -4.57
CA PRO A 115 -34.62 -7.16 -4.96
C PRO A 115 -34.57 -5.67 -5.36
N GLY A 116 -35.12 -5.34 -6.53
CA GLY A 116 -35.12 -3.97 -7.06
C GLY A 116 -33.87 -3.55 -7.85
N SER A 117 -32.81 -4.37 -7.90
CA SER A 117 -31.59 -4.08 -8.67
C SER A 117 -31.84 -3.92 -10.18
N GLN A 118 -32.81 -4.66 -10.73
CA GLN A 118 -33.19 -4.57 -12.15
C GLN A 118 -33.56 -3.14 -12.56
N ARG A 119 -34.23 -2.38 -11.67
CA ARG A 119 -34.59 -0.98 -11.94
C ARG A 119 -33.35 -0.12 -12.16
N TYR A 120 -32.28 -0.35 -11.40
CA TYR A 120 -31.03 0.40 -11.52
C TYR A 120 -30.28 0.05 -12.79
N ILE A 121 -30.32 -1.22 -13.23
CA ILE A 121 -29.69 -1.67 -14.47
C ILE A 121 -30.38 -1.03 -15.69
N VAL A 122 -31.72 -1.01 -15.72
CA VAL A 122 -32.47 -0.39 -16.83
C VAL A 122 -32.25 1.12 -16.91
N MET A 123 -32.12 1.80 -15.77
CA MET A 123 -31.82 3.24 -15.72
C MET A 123 -30.34 3.56 -16.00
N ARG A 124 -29.47 2.56 -16.14
CA ARG A 124 -28.02 2.77 -16.31
C ARG A 124 -27.71 3.17 -17.74
N VAL A 125 -27.25 4.41 -17.92
CA VAL A 125 -26.70 4.85 -19.19
C VAL A 125 -25.33 4.19 -19.37
N SER A 126 -25.13 3.46 -20.48
CA SER A 126 -23.82 2.90 -20.79
C SER A 126 -22.82 4.02 -20.99
N GLU A 127 -21.67 3.91 -20.34
CA GLU A 127 -20.54 4.85 -20.45
C GLU A 127 -19.33 4.20 -21.14
N ALA A 128 -19.54 3.01 -21.69
CA ALA A 128 -18.47 2.19 -22.22
C ALA A 128 -17.84 2.81 -23.47
N HIS A 129 -16.52 2.63 -23.59
CA HIS A 129 -15.72 3.22 -24.65
C HIS A 129 -16.19 2.73 -26.02
N GLN A 130 -16.47 3.67 -26.93
CA GLN A 130 -16.92 3.33 -28.28
C GLN A 130 -15.74 3.19 -29.26
N LEU A 131 -15.58 1.98 -29.80
CA LEU A 131 -14.67 1.68 -30.90
C LEU A 131 -15.39 1.78 -32.25
N LYS A 132 -14.70 2.33 -33.27
CA LYS A 132 -15.25 2.48 -34.63
C LYS A 132 -15.55 1.14 -35.32
N ASP A 133 -14.92 0.05 -34.88
CA ASP A 133 -15.07 -1.29 -35.47
C ASP A 133 -16.28 -2.09 -34.94
N GLY A 134 -17.11 -1.48 -34.08
CA GLY A 134 -18.28 -2.14 -33.51
C GLY A 134 -17.97 -3.17 -32.43
N SER A 135 -16.73 -3.29 -31.96
CA SER A 135 -16.31 -4.22 -30.89
C SER A 135 -17.17 -4.12 -29.62
N HIS A 136 -17.68 -2.92 -29.30
CA HIS A 136 -18.59 -2.71 -28.19
C HIS A 136 -19.92 -3.48 -28.37
N LYS A 137 -20.47 -3.54 -29.59
CA LYS A 137 -21.71 -4.27 -29.87
C LYS A 137 -21.51 -5.77 -29.66
N THR A 138 -20.38 -6.32 -30.10
CA THR A 138 -20.02 -7.73 -29.85
C THR A 138 -19.83 -8.02 -28.37
N ALA A 139 -19.22 -7.09 -27.61
CA ALA A 139 -19.01 -7.24 -26.17
C ALA A 139 -20.29 -7.08 -25.33
N SER A 140 -21.37 -6.54 -25.90
CA SER A 140 -22.69 -6.37 -25.29
C SER A 140 -23.67 -7.49 -25.66
N ASP A 141 -23.31 -8.37 -26.60
CA ASP A 141 -24.16 -9.46 -27.10
C ASP A 141 -24.55 -10.42 -25.95
N PRO A 142 -25.85 -10.79 -25.81
CA PRO A 142 -26.32 -11.75 -24.80
C PRO A 142 -25.66 -13.12 -24.85
N ASP A 143 -25.19 -13.56 -26.02
CA ASP A 143 -24.57 -14.87 -26.22
C ASP A 143 -23.05 -14.85 -26.02
N PHE A 144 -22.47 -13.66 -25.88
CA PHE A 144 -21.04 -13.48 -25.66
C PHE A 144 -20.63 -13.81 -24.21
N GLY A 145 -19.60 -14.64 -24.05
CA GLY A 145 -19.00 -14.96 -22.75
C GLY A 145 -19.61 -16.17 -22.04
N LYS A 146 -20.46 -16.95 -22.72
CA LYS A 146 -21.02 -18.21 -22.18
C LYS A 146 -20.08 -19.40 -22.32
N THR A 147 -19.09 -19.32 -23.22
CA THR A 147 -18.17 -20.43 -23.52
C THR A 147 -16.72 -20.05 -23.21
N VAL A 148 -15.90 -20.99 -22.74
CA VAL A 148 -14.45 -20.77 -22.50
C VAL A 148 -13.71 -20.36 -23.79
N LYS A 149 -14.22 -20.77 -24.96
CA LYS A 149 -13.71 -20.37 -26.28
C LYS A 149 -13.86 -18.86 -26.55
N ASP A 150 -14.74 -18.17 -25.84
CA ASP A 150 -14.94 -16.71 -25.95
C ASP A 150 -13.94 -15.93 -25.08
N LEU A 151 -13.15 -16.60 -24.25
CA LEU A 151 -12.19 -15.97 -23.35
C LEU A 151 -11.05 -15.26 -24.10
N PRO A 152 -10.35 -15.88 -25.07
CA PRO A 152 -9.33 -15.17 -25.86
C PRO A 152 -9.91 -13.98 -26.62
N ARG A 153 -11.14 -14.11 -27.12
CA ARG A 153 -11.86 -13.02 -27.80
C ARG A 153 -12.20 -11.88 -26.84
N SER A 154 -12.61 -12.19 -25.62
CA SER A 154 -12.87 -11.20 -24.56
C SER A 154 -11.62 -10.43 -24.18
N VAL A 155 -10.47 -11.12 -24.03
CA VAL A 155 -9.17 -10.47 -23.79
C VAL A 155 -8.85 -9.51 -24.93
N LEU A 156 -8.96 -9.96 -26.18
CA LEU A 156 -8.64 -9.12 -27.34
C LEU A 156 -9.53 -7.87 -27.42
N LEU A 157 -10.83 -8.00 -27.13
CA LEU A 157 -11.75 -6.86 -27.12
C LEU A 157 -11.39 -5.84 -26.03
N LEU A 158 -10.98 -6.29 -24.84
CA LEU A 158 -10.52 -5.41 -23.78
C LEU A 158 -9.17 -4.77 -24.12
N LEU A 159 -8.24 -5.51 -24.72
CA LEU A 159 -6.94 -4.97 -25.16
C LEU A 159 -7.09 -3.94 -26.29
N LYS A 160 -8.14 -4.04 -27.11
CA LYS A 160 -8.49 -3.03 -28.10
C LYS A 160 -9.05 -1.74 -27.50
N ASN A 161 -9.49 -1.73 -26.24
CA ASN A 161 -9.99 -0.52 -25.58
C ASN A 161 -8.81 0.28 -25.01
N PRO A 162 -8.38 1.38 -25.67
CA PRO A 162 -7.21 2.13 -25.23
C PRO A 162 -7.40 2.75 -23.84
N THR A 163 -8.63 3.20 -23.51
CA THR A 163 -8.94 3.79 -22.21
C THR A 163 -8.69 2.78 -21.09
N PHE A 164 -9.14 1.54 -21.29
CA PHE A 164 -8.93 0.45 -20.33
C PHE A 164 -7.45 0.15 -20.12
N ILE A 165 -6.67 0.05 -21.20
CA ILE A 165 -5.22 -0.21 -21.12
C ILE A 165 -4.50 0.88 -20.34
N PHE A 166 -4.75 2.16 -20.66
CA PHE A 166 -4.09 3.26 -19.98
C PHE A 166 -4.54 3.38 -18.51
N LEU A 167 -5.79 3.07 -18.17
CA LEU A 167 -6.22 2.95 -16.77
C LEU A 167 -5.51 1.81 -16.03
N CYS A 168 -5.27 0.66 -16.68
CA CYS A 168 -4.50 -0.44 -16.10
C CYS A 168 -3.04 -0.06 -15.87
N LEU A 169 -2.41 0.60 -16.84
CA LEU A 169 -1.03 1.06 -16.74
C LEU A 169 -0.85 2.16 -15.69
N ALA A 170 -1.79 3.12 -15.60
CA ALA A 170 -1.81 4.11 -14.53
C ALA A 170 -1.97 3.45 -13.16
N GLY A 171 -2.86 2.46 -13.04
CA GLY A 171 -3.01 1.65 -11.84
C GLY A 171 -1.73 0.90 -11.47
N ALA A 172 -1.00 0.38 -12.47
CA ALA A 172 0.27 -0.30 -12.24
C ALA A 172 1.33 0.67 -11.67
N THR A 173 1.48 1.87 -12.23
CA THR A 173 2.44 2.87 -11.73
C THR A 173 2.12 3.35 -10.32
N GLU A 174 0.84 3.56 -10.02
CA GLU A 174 0.40 3.92 -8.66
C GLU A 174 0.63 2.76 -7.68
N ALA A 175 0.36 1.52 -8.10
CA ALA A 175 0.64 0.34 -7.29
C ALA A 175 2.14 0.11 -7.04
N THR A 176 3.02 0.47 -7.98
CA THR A 176 4.47 0.45 -7.77
C THR A 176 4.86 1.35 -6.59
N LEU A 177 4.35 2.59 -6.58
CA LEU A 177 4.62 3.56 -5.52
C LEU A 177 4.05 3.09 -4.18
N ILE A 178 2.80 2.63 -4.17
CA ILE A 178 2.14 2.14 -2.96
C ILE A 178 2.91 0.93 -2.39
N ALA A 179 3.29 -0.04 -3.23
CA ALA A 179 4.01 -1.24 -2.80
C ALA A 179 5.43 -0.89 -2.31
N GLY A 180 6.18 -0.10 -3.07
CA GLY A 180 7.54 0.32 -2.70
C GLY A 180 7.58 1.12 -1.40
N MET A 181 6.70 2.12 -1.28
CA MET A 181 6.60 2.93 -0.06
C MET A 181 6.03 2.15 1.12
N SER A 182 5.13 1.20 0.91
CA SER A 182 4.62 0.35 2.01
C SER A 182 5.73 -0.51 2.61
N THR A 183 6.61 -1.06 1.77
CA THR A 183 7.73 -1.91 2.22
C THR A 183 8.87 -1.08 2.84
N PHE A 184 9.26 0.02 2.21
CA PHE A 184 10.47 0.77 2.58
C PHE A 184 10.21 2.12 3.26
N GLY A 185 8.96 2.58 3.33
CA GLY A 185 8.57 3.82 4.00
C GLY A 185 8.97 3.86 5.48
N PRO A 186 8.74 2.81 6.28
CA PRO A 186 9.25 2.74 7.65
C PRO A 186 10.77 2.88 7.72
N LYS A 187 11.50 2.22 6.82
CA LYS A 187 12.96 2.31 6.73
C LYS A 187 13.44 3.70 6.36
N PHE A 188 12.72 4.39 5.48
CA PHE A 188 12.97 5.79 5.16
C PHE A 188 12.84 6.67 6.41
N LEU A 189 11.77 6.55 7.18
CA LEU A 189 11.62 7.29 8.45
C LEU A 189 12.68 6.89 9.48
N GLU A 190 13.02 5.60 9.56
CA GLU A 190 14.06 5.08 10.44
C GLU A 190 15.42 5.76 10.20
N SER A 191 15.80 5.93 8.93
CA SER A 191 17.06 6.57 8.56
C SER A 191 17.01 8.10 8.69
N GLN A 192 15.98 8.74 8.12
CA GLN A 192 15.88 10.21 8.12
C GLN A 192 15.83 10.78 9.54
N PHE A 193 15.08 10.15 10.44
CA PHE A 193 14.86 10.66 11.79
C PHE A 193 15.68 9.94 12.86
N SER A 194 16.57 9.01 12.48
CA SER A 194 17.37 8.20 13.41
C SER A 194 16.49 7.48 14.46
N LEU A 195 15.33 6.98 14.03
CA LEU A 195 14.38 6.29 14.90
C LEU A 195 14.75 4.81 15.04
N SER A 196 14.19 4.15 16.05
CA SER A 196 14.16 2.69 16.08
C SER A 196 13.19 2.16 15.02
N ALA A 197 13.44 0.93 14.54
CA ALA A 197 12.58 0.31 13.52
C ALA A 197 11.10 0.23 13.97
N SER A 198 10.86 -0.02 15.26
CA SER A 198 9.50 -0.09 15.82
C SER A 198 8.81 1.28 15.84
N VAL A 199 9.48 2.33 16.30
CA VAL A 199 8.90 3.69 16.33
C VAL A 199 8.65 4.21 14.91
N ALA A 200 9.59 3.98 13.99
CA ALA A 200 9.44 4.37 12.59
C ALA A 200 8.26 3.66 11.91
N ALA A 201 8.09 2.36 12.14
CA ALA A 201 6.95 1.60 11.64
C ALA A 201 5.62 2.09 12.22
N THR A 202 5.58 2.40 13.52
CA THR A 202 4.38 2.96 14.18
C THR A 202 4.00 4.32 13.59
N TYR A 203 4.96 5.24 13.41
CA TYR A 203 4.70 6.54 12.78
C TYR A 203 4.23 6.40 11.34
N PHE A 204 4.86 5.51 10.57
CA PHE A 204 4.41 5.23 9.21
C PHE A 204 3.00 4.63 9.19
N GLY A 205 2.64 3.79 10.16
CA GLY A 205 1.28 3.27 10.35
C GLY A 205 0.27 4.39 10.63
N TYR A 206 0.57 5.30 11.56
CA TYR A 206 -0.25 6.48 11.83
C TYR A 206 -0.41 7.42 10.64
N LEU A 207 0.55 7.40 9.72
CA LEU A 207 0.49 8.16 8.49
C LEU A 207 -0.42 7.47 7.44
N VAL A 208 -0.14 6.20 7.15
CA VAL A 208 -0.76 5.46 6.04
C VAL A 208 -2.21 5.08 6.31
N VAL A 209 -2.57 4.72 7.54
CA VAL A 209 -3.95 4.28 7.84
C VAL A 209 -4.97 5.39 7.59
N PRO A 210 -4.85 6.59 8.18
CA PRO A 210 -5.78 7.68 7.91
C PRO A 210 -5.65 8.26 6.50
N ALA A 211 -4.42 8.40 5.95
CA ALA A 211 -4.25 8.93 4.60
C ALA A 211 -4.78 7.96 3.54
N GLY A 212 -4.44 6.67 3.65
CA GLY A 212 -4.83 5.62 2.72
C GLY A 212 -6.32 5.30 2.83
N GLY A 213 -6.83 5.06 4.04
CA GLY A 213 -8.25 4.81 4.27
C GLY A 213 -9.11 6.02 3.95
N GLY A 214 -8.74 7.20 4.46
CA GLY A 214 -9.43 8.46 4.20
C GLY A 214 -9.41 8.84 2.72
N GLY A 215 -8.26 8.71 2.05
CA GLY A 215 -8.13 8.95 0.61
C GLY A 215 -9.04 8.01 -0.20
N THR A 216 -8.97 6.71 0.07
CA THR A 216 -9.81 5.71 -0.59
C THR A 216 -11.31 6.03 -0.45
N PHE A 217 -11.76 6.34 0.77
CA PHE A 217 -13.15 6.72 1.05
C PHE A 217 -13.55 8.02 0.32
N LEU A 218 -12.74 9.08 0.47
CA LEU A 218 -12.98 10.38 -0.17
C LEU A 218 -13.02 10.27 -1.69
N GLY A 219 -12.26 9.35 -2.29
CA GLY A 219 -12.24 9.12 -3.72
C GLY A 219 -13.60 8.67 -4.24
N GLY A 220 -14.19 7.64 -3.62
CA GLY A 220 -15.56 7.20 -3.93
C GLY A 220 -16.62 8.24 -3.57
N PHE A 221 -16.43 8.94 -2.45
CA PHE A 221 -17.32 10.01 -2.02
C PHE A 221 -17.40 11.16 -3.02
N PHE A 222 -16.27 11.64 -3.55
CA PHE A 222 -16.25 12.73 -4.54
C PHE A 222 -16.90 12.34 -5.86
N VAL A 223 -16.71 11.09 -6.31
CA VAL A 223 -17.39 10.60 -7.52
C VAL A 223 -18.92 10.65 -7.35
N ASN A 224 -19.43 10.25 -6.19
CA ASN A 224 -20.87 10.33 -5.89
C ASN A 224 -21.34 11.78 -5.70
N LYS A 225 -20.64 12.57 -4.86
CA LYS A 225 -21.03 13.93 -4.49
C LYS A 225 -21.17 14.85 -5.71
N PHE A 226 -20.25 14.72 -6.68
CA PHE A 226 -20.28 15.50 -7.91
C PHE A 226 -21.01 14.78 -9.06
N ASN A 227 -21.59 13.60 -8.83
CA ASN A 227 -22.25 12.76 -9.85
C ASN A 227 -21.42 12.65 -11.14
N LEU A 228 -20.12 12.36 -11.00
CA LEU A 228 -19.20 12.37 -12.14
C LEU A 228 -19.52 11.22 -13.10
N ARG A 229 -19.50 11.52 -14.40
CA ARG A 229 -19.45 10.52 -15.48
C ARG A 229 -18.01 10.04 -15.71
N CYS A 230 -17.80 8.98 -16.49
CA CYS A 230 -16.51 8.36 -16.76
C CYS A 230 -15.42 9.38 -17.13
N SER A 231 -15.69 10.29 -18.07
CA SER A 231 -14.75 11.38 -18.40
C SER A 231 -14.42 12.29 -17.20
N GLY A 232 -15.43 12.64 -16.39
CA GLY A 232 -15.23 13.43 -15.17
C GLY A 232 -14.44 12.66 -14.09
N ILE A 233 -14.63 11.35 -14.00
CA ILE A 233 -13.89 10.49 -13.07
C ILE A 233 -12.42 10.40 -13.48
N ILE A 234 -12.12 10.21 -14.78
CA ILE A 234 -10.73 10.19 -15.28
C ILE A 234 -10.05 11.55 -15.03
N LYS A 235 -10.78 12.67 -15.23
CA LYS A 235 -10.28 14.01 -14.89
C LYS A 235 -10.01 14.17 -13.40
N LEU A 236 -10.86 13.63 -12.53
CA LEU A 236 -10.61 13.60 -11.09
C LEU A 236 -9.32 12.83 -10.76
N CYS A 237 -9.09 11.66 -11.37
CA CYS A 237 -7.83 10.92 -11.22
C CYS A 237 -6.62 11.75 -11.65
N LEU A 238 -6.72 12.45 -12.79
CA LEU A 238 -5.67 13.33 -13.29
C LEU A 238 -5.38 14.46 -12.30
N CYS A 239 -6.40 15.13 -11.76
CA CYS A 239 -6.21 16.17 -10.75
C CYS A 239 -5.55 15.61 -9.47
N CYS A 240 -5.97 14.44 -8.99
CA CYS A 240 -5.39 13.82 -7.81
C CYS A 240 -3.91 13.46 -8.02
N THR A 241 -3.58 12.86 -9.19
CA THR A 241 -2.20 12.50 -9.51
C THR A 241 -1.31 13.73 -9.67
N LEU A 242 -1.78 14.80 -10.30
CA LEU A 242 -1.07 16.08 -10.38
C LEU A 242 -0.81 16.68 -8.99
N SER A 243 -1.82 16.69 -8.10
CA SER A 243 -1.63 17.14 -6.71
C SER A 243 -0.58 16.31 -5.98
N SER A 244 -0.60 14.98 -6.15
CA SER A 244 0.40 14.11 -5.55
C SER A 244 1.80 14.28 -6.16
N LEU A 245 1.90 14.57 -7.46
CA LEU A 245 3.16 14.85 -8.16
C LEU A 245 3.81 16.13 -7.61
N LEU A 246 3.03 17.19 -7.41
CA LEU A 246 3.51 18.43 -6.79
C LEU A 246 3.94 18.21 -5.34
N ALA A 247 3.18 17.41 -4.58
CA ALA A 247 3.51 17.10 -3.20
C ALA A 247 4.78 16.23 -3.06
N ILE A 248 5.15 15.43 -4.07
CA ILE A 248 6.37 14.58 -4.06
C ILE A 248 7.67 15.38 -3.95
N PHE A 249 7.68 16.66 -4.34
CA PHE A 249 8.82 17.55 -4.15
C PHE A 249 9.22 17.72 -2.68
N ILE A 250 8.40 17.26 -1.73
CA ILE A 250 8.78 17.14 -0.32
C ILE A 250 10.10 16.40 -0.10
N PHE A 251 10.43 15.40 -0.92
CA PHE A 251 11.67 14.63 -0.78
C PHE A 251 12.94 15.43 -1.16
N PHE A 252 12.82 16.71 -1.54
CA PHE A 252 13.95 17.64 -1.52
C PHE A 252 14.40 17.99 -0.11
N ILE A 253 13.47 17.98 0.85
CA ILE A 253 13.76 18.19 2.27
C ILE A 253 14.21 16.86 2.85
N HIS A 254 15.40 16.84 3.43
CA HIS A 254 15.95 15.70 4.13
C HIS A 254 16.58 16.15 5.45
N CYS A 255 16.71 15.22 6.39
CA CYS A 255 17.45 15.48 7.61
C CYS A 255 18.95 15.26 7.39
N PRO A 256 19.83 15.96 8.12
CA PRO A 256 21.24 15.59 8.16
C PRO A 256 21.40 14.16 8.72
N ASN A 257 22.47 13.48 8.31
CA ASN A 257 22.84 12.21 8.91
C ASN A 257 23.23 12.42 10.38
N MET A 258 22.86 11.50 11.26
CA MET A 258 23.40 11.47 12.61
C MET A 258 24.92 11.21 12.53
N PRO A 259 25.77 12.00 13.23
CA PRO A 259 27.20 11.74 13.29
C PRO A 259 27.46 10.36 13.92
N MET A 260 28.26 9.57 13.22
CA MET A 260 28.69 8.24 13.62
C MET A 260 30.19 8.11 13.45
N ALA A 261 30.86 7.79 14.55
CA ALA A 261 32.31 7.66 14.61
C ALA A 261 32.81 6.55 13.67
N GLY A 262 33.78 6.87 12.81
CA GLY A 262 34.37 5.95 11.84
C GLY A 262 33.56 5.73 10.56
N VAL A 263 32.38 6.36 10.43
CA VAL A 263 31.49 6.22 9.27
C VAL A 263 31.16 7.57 8.63
N THR A 264 30.53 8.48 9.38
CA THR A 264 30.17 9.82 8.88
C THR A 264 31.07 10.93 9.46
N GLN A 265 31.73 10.67 10.59
CA GLN A 265 32.70 11.56 11.21
C GLN A 265 33.85 10.75 11.82
N ALA A 266 35.05 11.32 11.92
CA ALA A 266 36.17 10.67 12.58
C ALA A 266 36.02 10.71 14.11
N TYR A 267 36.73 9.83 14.80
CA TYR A 267 36.68 9.73 16.27
C TYR A 267 37.19 10.98 17.00
N ASP A 268 38.03 11.78 16.35
CA ASP A 268 38.55 13.06 16.86
C ASP A 268 37.63 14.26 16.52
N GLY A 269 36.49 14.01 15.88
CA GLY A 269 35.54 15.03 15.45
C GLY A 269 35.86 15.67 14.11
N SER A 270 36.94 15.28 13.43
CA SER A 270 37.28 15.77 12.09
C SER A 270 36.35 15.18 11.01
N VAL A 271 36.20 15.90 9.89
CA VAL A 271 35.45 15.41 8.73
C VAL A 271 36.27 14.32 8.07
N LEU A 272 35.72 13.09 7.98
CA LEU A 272 36.37 11.98 7.32
C LEU A 272 36.65 12.31 5.84
N PRO A 273 37.92 12.31 5.38
CA PRO A 273 38.21 12.48 3.97
C PRO A 273 37.81 11.20 3.22
N GLY A 274 36.73 11.26 2.44
CA GLY A 274 36.34 10.31 1.40
C GLY A 274 36.39 8.81 1.73
N SER A 275 35.24 8.19 2.00
CA SER A 275 34.95 6.73 1.96
C SER A 275 35.94 5.75 2.64
N SER A 276 36.89 6.20 3.46
CA SER A 276 37.69 5.30 4.31
C SER A 276 36.92 4.98 5.60
N LEU A 277 36.14 3.90 5.56
CA LEU A 277 35.46 3.36 6.74
C LEU A 277 36.52 2.83 7.72
N ASN A 278 36.71 3.49 8.86
CA ASN A 278 37.64 3.03 9.89
C ASN A 278 37.00 3.09 11.27
N LEU A 279 36.53 1.93 11.72
CA LEU A 279 35.87 1.75 13.01
C LEU A 279 36.86 1.58 14.18
N THR A 280 38.15 1.35 13.87
CA THR A 280 39.20 1.09 14.87
C THR A 280 40.20 2.23 14.93
N THR A 281 40.42 2.77 16.12
CA THR A 281 41.37 3.84 16.42
C THR A 281 42.05 3.60 17.76
N ALA A 282 43.01 4.45 18.15
CA ALA A 282 43.79 4.26 19.38
C ALA A 282 42.93 4.06 20.66
N CYS A 283 41.75 4.68 20.77
CA CYS A 283 40.92 4.58 21.97
C CYS A 283 40.18 3.22 22.12
N ASN A 284 39.98 2.48 21.03
CA ASN A 284 39.29 1.18 21.03
C ASN A 284 40.17 0.02 20.51
N ALA A 285 41.44 0.31 20.18
CA ALA A 285 42.39 -0.68 19.68
C ALA A 285 42.64 -1.81 20.69
N ASP A 286 42.59 -1.52 21.99
CA ASP A 286 42.82 -2.50 23.05
C ASP A 286 41.63 -3.46 23.27
N CYS A 287 40.51 -3.26 22.57
CA CYS A 287 39.26 -3.98 22.84
C CYS A 287 38.94 -5.13 21.87
N ASP A 288 39.79 -5.38 20.85
CA ASP A 288 39.60 -6.46 19.84
C ASP A 288 38.14 -6.61 19.38
N CYS A 289 37.52 -5.49 18.98
CA CYS A 289 36.08 -5.44 18.74
C CYS A 289 35.66 -6.28 17.52
N LEU A 290 34.67 -7.15 17.74
CA LEU A 290 34.03 -7.92 16.68
C LEU A 290 33.23 -7.01 15.74
N ARG A 291 33.49 -7.10 14.43
CA ARG A 291 32.77 -6.34 13.40
C ARG A 291 31.40 -6.94 13.10
N GLU A 292 31.19 -8.21 13.40
CA GLU A 292 29.95 -8.94 13.12
C GLU A 292 28.81 -8.51 14.07
N VAL A 293 29.13 -7.90 15.21
CA VAL A 293 28.17 -7.53 16.26
C VAL A 293 27.84 -6.03 16.20
N TYR A 294 26.79 -5.70 15.46
CA TYR A 294 26.23 -4.34 15.44
C TYR A 294 25.30 -4.10 16.63
N SER A 295 25.66 -3.16 17.51
CA SER A 295 24.87 -2.81 18.70
C SER A 295 25.02 -1.32 19.00
N PRO A 296 24.36 -0.43 18.24
CA PRO A 296 24.65 0.99 18.29
C PRO A 296 24.42 1.58 19.68
N VAL A 297 25.32 2.47 20.08
CA VAL A 297 25.20 3.25 21.32
C VAL A 297 25.31 4.74 21.02
N CYS A 298 24.59 5.55 21.79
CA CYS A 298 24.68 7.00 21.71
C CYS A 298 25.55 7.52 22.86
N GLY A 299 26.68 8.16 22.52
CA GLY A 299 27.55 8.79 23.50
C GLY A 299 26.95 10.08 24.07
N SER A 300 27.41 10.47 25.26
CA SER A 300 27.04 11.77 25.88
C SER A 300 27.46 13.00 25.07
N ASN A 301 28.27 12.82 24.03
CA ASN A 301 28.68 13.82 23.04
C ASN A 301 27.76 13.89 21.81
N ASP A 302 26.59 13.24 21.83
CA ASP A 302 25.66 13.14 20.69
C ASP A 302 26.29 12.50 19.44
N ILE A 303 27.27 11.60 19.60
CA ILE A 303 27.85 10.82 18.51
C ILE A 303 27.46 9.35 18.67
N MET A 304 27.08 8.72 17.55
CA MET A 304 26.77 7.30 17.49
C MET A 304 28.04 6.46 17.31
N TYR A 305 28.12 5.33 18.00
CA TYR A 305 29.22 4.37 17.86
C TYR A 305 28.68 3.00 17.44
N TYR A 306 29.49 2.22 16.70
CA TYR A 306 29.10 0.92 16.13
C TYR A 306 28.65 -0.10 17.19
N SER A 307 29.38 -0.15 18.30
CA SER A 307 29.07 -0.97 19.46
C SER A 307 29.65 -0.37 20.75
N PRO A 308 29.26 -0.83 21.95
CA PRO A 308 29.87 -0.39 23.20
C PRO A 308 31.39 -0.60 23.21
N CYS A 309 31.87 -1.68 22.57
CA CYS A 309 33.29 -1.97 22.39
C CYS A 309 33.97 -0.90 21.53
N HIS A 310 33.36 -0.52 20.41
CA HIS A 310 33.90 0.52 19.53
C HIS A 310 33.85 1.93 20.15
N ALA A 311 33.04 2.14 21.19
CA ALA A 311 33.06 3.31 22.05
C ALA A 311 34.08 3.21 23.20
N GLY A 312 34.71 2.06 23.39
CA GLY A 312 35.72 1.80 24.42
C GLY A 312 35.17 1.67 25.84
N CYS A 313 33.89 1.30 25.99
CA CYS A 313 33.23 1.20 27.28
C CYS A 313 33.62 -0.07 28.04
N LYS A 314 33.90 0.05 29.34
CA LYS A 314 34.32 -1.09 30.19
C LYS A 314 33.26 -1.54 31.19
N MET A 315 32.33 -0.66 31.54
CA MET A 315 31.31 -0.94 32.55
C MET A 315 29.90 -0.82 31.98
N LEU A 316 29.01 -1.72 32.41
CA LEU A 316 27.58 -1.69 32.09
C LEU A 316 26.80 -1.46 33.38
N SER A 317 25.94 -0.45 33.36
CA SER A 317 24.97 -0.14 34.40
C SER A 317 23.55 -0.18 33.81
N THR A 318 22.57 -0.59 34.60
CA THR A 318 21.16 -0.56 34.17
C THR A 318 20.46 0.54 34.95
N SER A 319 20.09 1.63 34.27
CA SER A 319 19.34 2.73 34.86
C SER A 319 17.94 2.77 34.25
N SER A 320 16.89 2.71 35.08
CA SER A 320 15.49 2.84 34.66
C SER A 320 15.13 2.03 33.40
N SER A 321 15.43 0.73 33.37
CA SER A 321 15.20 -0.20 32.24
C SER A 321 15.99 0.07 30.94
N GLN A 322 16.90 1.04 30.93
CA GLN A 322 17.82 1.30 29.81
C GLN A 322 19.26 0.92 30.18
N LYS A 323 19.95 0.25 29.25
CA LYS A 323 21.37 -0.10 29.39
C LYS A 323 22.23 1.15 29.20
N VAL A 324 23.00 1.51 30.21
CA VAL A 324 23.92 2.65 30.21
C VAL A 324 25.34 2.11 30.37
N TYR A 325 26.19 2.42 29.40
CA TYR A 325 27.60 2.05 29.40
C TYR A 325 28.43 3.20 29.97
N GLN A 326 29.44 2.87 30.76
CA GLN A 326 30.32 3.82 31.43
C GLN A 326 31.79 3.48 31.17
N GLU A 327 32.67 4.43 31.48
CA GLU A 327 34.12 4.34 31.23
C GLU A 327 34.47 4.14 29.75
N CYS A 328 33.76 4.84 28.87
CA CYS A 328 33.97 4.80 27.42
C CYS A 328 35.14 5.71 27.00
N SER A 329 36.29 5.13 26.66
CA SER A 329 37.51 5.86 26.31
C SER A 329 37.40 6.69 25.02
N CYS A 330 36.50 6.34 24.10
CA CYS A 330 36.34 7.04 22.83
C CYS A 330 35.33 8.20 22.87
N ILE A 331 34.73 8.48 24.03
CA ILE A 331 33.73 9.52 24.21
C ILE A 331 34.39 10.71 24.92
N LEU A 332 34.84 11.67 24.13
CA LEU A 332 35.49 12.88 24.61
C LEU A 332 34.42 13.94 24.91
N GLY A 333 34.43 14.51 26.13
CA GLY A 333 33.46 15.51 26.56
C GLY A 333 34.06 16.50 27.58
N ASN A 334 33.48 17.70 27.65
CA ASN A 334 33.92 18.82 28.51
C ASN A 334 33.06 18.96 29.81
N THR A 335 32.13 18.02 30.04
CA THR A 335 31.10 18.04 31.11
C THR A 335 31.21 16.82 32.03
N THR A 336 30.52 16.79 33.17
CA THR A 336 30.60 15.71 34.19
C THR A 336 30.13 14.32 33.73
N ASP A 337 29.49 14.21 32.55
CA ASP A 337 29.03 12.94 31.96
C ASP A 337 30.03 12.36 30.93
N VAL A 338 31.33 12.63 31.10
CA VAL A 338 32.39 12.09 30.22
C VAL A 338 32.36 10.56 30.24
N GLY A 339 32.49 9.94 29.07
CA GLY A 339 32.67 8.49 28.99
C GLY A 339 31.40 7.68 29.28
N GLN A 340 30.21 8.27 29.11
CA GLN A 340 28.94 7.54 29.17
C GLN A 340 28.30 7.38 27.80
N ALA A 341 27.66 6.23 27.58
CA ALA A 341 26.85 5.97 26.41
C ALA A 341 25.55 5.26 26.78
N THR A 342 24.47 5.54 26.07
CA THR A 342 23.19 4.86 26.22
C THR A 342 22.98 3.86 25.08
N ALA A 343 22.34 2.73 25.37
CA ALA A 343 22.00 1.76 24.33
C ALA A 343 20.97 2.32 23.35
N GLY A 344 21.22 2.11 22.06
CA GLY A 344 20.37 2.57 20.96
C GLY A 344 21.00 3.67 20.11
N LYS A 345 20.26 4.09 19.08
CA LYS A 345 20.65 5.21 18.22
C LYS A 345 20.45 6.54 18.96
N CYS A 346 21.28 7.54 18.66
CA CYS A 346 21.03 8.90 19.10
C CYS A 346 19.72 9.46 18.49
N THR A 347 19.03 10.29 19.25
CA THR A 347 17.83 11.00 18.81
C THR A 347 18.22 12.14 17.87
N SER A 348 17.64 12.18 16.67
CA SER A 348 17.85 13.29 15.74
C SER A 348 17.10 14.54 16.21
N SER A 349 17.75 15.70 16.19
CA SER A 349 17.14 17.01 16.46
C SER A 349 16.47 17.62 15.21
N CYS A 350 16.06 16.78 14.26
CA CYS A 350 15.53 17.23 12.97
C CYS A 350 14.19 17.98 13.10
N GLN A 351 14.24 19.31 13.08
CA GLN A 351 13.07 20.19 13.19
C GLN A 351 12.10 20.07 12.01
N THR A 352 12.54 19.56 10.86
CA THR A 352 11.71 19.39 9.66
C THR A 352 10.86 18.11 9.70
N MET A 353 10.98 17.27 10.74
CA MET A 353 10.24 16.03 10.88
C MET A 353 8.70 16.20 10.77
N PRO A 354 8.05 17.12 11.49
CA PRO A 354 6.58 17.27 11.39
C PRO A 354 6.13 17.74 10.01
N LEU A 355 6.92 18.60 9.36
CA LEU A 355 6.64 19.08 8.00
C LEU A 355 6.74 17.94 6.98
N LEU A 356 7.78 17.10 7.07
CA LEU A 356 7.96 15.94 6.22
C LEU A 356 6.79 14.96 6.39
N MET A 357 6.39 14.67 7.63
CA MET A 357 5.23 13.81 7.91
C MET A 357 3.93 14.39 7.34
N CYS A 358 3.66 15.68 7.53
CA CYS A 358 2.46 16.33 7.01
C CYS A 358 2.39 16.27 5.48
N LEU A 359 3.49 16.56 4.79
CA LEU A 359 3.52 16.54 3.32
C LEU A 359 3.51 15.11 2.76
N MET A 360 4.15 14.14 3.42
CA MET A 360 3.99 12.72 3.09
C MET A 360 2.54 12.26 3.26
N PHE A 361 1.82 12.74 4.29
CA PHE A 361 0.39 12.47 4.46
C PHE A 361 -0.39 12.93 3.23
N ILE A 362 -0.12 14.13 2.73
CA ILE A 362 -0.77 14.67 1.52
C ILE A 362 -0.46 13.82 0.29
N VAL A 363 0.79 13.42 0.08
CA VAL A 363 1.19 12.53 -1.04
C VAL A 363 0.41 11.22 -0.99
N ILE A 364 0.35 10.57 0.18
CA ILE A 364 -0.34 9.30 0.37
C ILE A 364 -1.85 9.48 0.18
N LEU A 365 -2.43 10.54 0.77
CA LEU A 365 -3.85 10.86 0.68
C LEU A 365 -4.29 10.98 -0.78
N PHE A 366 -3.62 11.82 -1.57
CA PHE A 366 -3.98 12.02 -2.98
C PHE A 366 -3.69 10.80 -3.87
N THR A 367 -2.68 10.00 -3.52
CA THR A 367 -2.41 8.73 -4.20
C THR A 367 -3.58 7.76 -4.03
N PHE A 368 -4.01 7.53 -2.79
CA PHE A 368 -5.16 6.67 -2.50
C PHE A 368 -6.50 7.30 -2.92
N LEU A 369 -6.62 8.63 -2.94
CA LEU A 369 -7.81 9.35 -3.44
C LEU A 369 -8.14 8.98 -4.88
N SER A 370 -7.13 8.72 -5.71
CA SER A 370 -7.30 8.35 -7.12
C SER A 370 -7.68 6.87 -7.34
N SER A 371 -7.52 6.00 -6.33
CA SER A 371 -7.66 4.55 -6.47
C SER A 371 -9.09 4.11 -6.82
N ILE A 372 -10.09 4.50 -6.02
CA ILE A 372 -11.50 4.15 -6.26
C ILE A 372 -12.08 4.85 -7.49
N PRO A 373 -11.78 6.14 -7.76
CA PRO A 373 -12.09 6.75 -9.04
C PRO A 373 -11.54 5.95 -10.23
N ALA A 374 -10.27 5.51 -10.21
CA ALA A 374 -9.69 4.73 -11.32
C ALA A 374 -10.38 3.37 -11.51
N LEU A 375 -10.69 2.67 -10.41
CA LEU A 375 -11.46 1.42 -10.43
C LEU A 375 -12.86 1.64 -11.00
N THR A 376 -13.54 2.71 -10.58
CA THR A 376 -14.87 3.09 -11.06
C THR A 376 -14.84 3.46 -12.54
N ALA A 377 -13.82 4.20 -12.99
CA ALA A 377 -13.63 4.54 -14.39
C ALA A 377 -13.44 3.28 -15.24
N THR A 378 -12.71 2.30 -14.72
CA THR A 378 -12.50 1.00 -15.37
C THR A 378 -13.82 0.24 -15.55
N LEU A 379 -14.66 0.17 -14.51
CA LEU A 379 -15.98 -0.45 -14.59
C LEU A 379 -16.94 0.26 -15.55
N ARG A 380 -16.78 1.57 -15.73
CA ARG A 380 -17.63 2.39 -16.60
C ARG A 380 -17.18 2.42 -18.05
N CYS A 381 -15.87 2.29 -18.33
CA CYS A 381 -15.34 2.35 -19.70
C CYS A 381 -15.40 1.02 -20.46
N VAL A 382 -15.84 -0.07 -19.80
CA VAL A 382 -16.02 -1.41 -20.39
C VAL A 382 -17.50 -1.81 -20.42
N SER A 383 -17.86 -2.78 -21.26
CA SER A 383 -19.24 -3.26 -21.33
C SER A 383 -19.64 -3.98 -20.04
N ASP A 384 -20.92 -3.88 -19.67
CA ASP A 384 -21.49 -4.45 -18.44
C ASP A 384 -21.16 -5.94 -18.26
N ARG A 385 -21.21 -6.73 -19.35
CA ARG A 385 -20.93 -8.18 -19.31
C ARG A 385 -19.44 -8.51 -19.13
N GLN A 386 -18.54 -7.55 -19.38
CA GLN A 386 -17.09 -7.76 -19.27
C GLN A 386 -16.47 -7.19 -17.99
N ARG A 387 -17.24 -6.50 -17.13
CA ARG A 387 -16.73 -5.82 -15.93
C ARG A 387 -15.87 -6.71 -15.03
N SER A 388 -16.36 -7.88 -14.63
CA SER A 388 -15.63 -8.76 -13.71
C SER A 388 -14.35 -9.31 -14.35
N PHE A 389 -14.40 -9.60 -15.65
CA PHE A 389 -13.25 -10.07 -16.40
C PHE A 389 -12.20 -8.97 -16.59
N ALA A 390 -12.65 -7.74 -16.88
CA ALA A 390 -11.80 -6.56 -16.97
C ALA A 390 -11.08 -6.26 -15.65
N LEU A 391 -11.78 -6.37 -14.50
CA LEU A 391 -11.13 -6.27 -13.19
C LEU A 391 -10.07 -7.35 -12.98
N GLY A 392 -10.33 -8.59 -13.42
CA GLY A 392 -9.35 -9.67 -13.38
C GLY A 392 -8.07 -9.33 -14.14
N ILE A 393 -8.21 -8.86 -15.40
CA ILE A 393 -7.06 -8.43 -16.22
C ILE A 393 -6.36 -7.22 -15.58
N GLN A 394 -7.11 -6.23 -15.09
CA GLN A 394 -6.56 -5.05 -14.43
C GLN A 394 -5.69 -5.46 -13.25
N TRP A 395 -6.16 -6.34 -12.36
CA TRP A 395 -5.38 -6.80 -11.22
C TRP A 395 -4.14 -7.59 -11.63
N ILE A 396 -4.21 -8.41 -12.69
CA ILE A 396 -3.02 -9.07 -13.25
C ILE A 396 -1.98 -8.01 -13.65
N VAL A 397 -2.37 -7.02 -14.45
CA VAL A 397 -1.46 -5.95 -14.93
C VAL A 397 -0.89 -5.16 -13.75
N VAL A 398 -1.74 -4.71 -12.84
CA VAL A 398 -1.35 -3.93 -11.66
C VAL A 398 -0.39 -4.69 -10.75
N ARG A 399 -0.61 -6.00 -10.52
CA ARG A 399 0.26 -6.81 -9.65
C ARG A 399 1.58 -7.19 -10.34
N THR A 400 1.53 -7.58 -11.60
CA THR A 400 2.71 -8.03 -12.36
C THR A 400 3.64 -6.89 -12.75
N LEU A 401 3.10 -5.77 -13.25
CA LEU A 401 3.89 -4.62 -13.69
C LEU A 401 4.11 -3.58 -12.58
N GLY A 402 3.29 -3.60 -11.53
CA GLY A 402 3.36 -2.63 -10.44
C GLY A 402 3.80 -3.23 -9.12
N GLY A 403 2.95 -4.07 -8.54
CA GLY A 403 3.09 -4.56 -7.17
C GLY A 403 4.34 -5.43 -6.92
N ILE A 404 4.70 -6.32 -7.84
CA ILE A 404 5.90 -7.16 -7.74
C ILE A 404 7.20 -6.35 -7.94
N PRO A 405 7.37 -5.57 -9.02
CA PRO A 405 8.61 -4.82 -9.23
C PRO A 405 8.78 -3.62 -8.29
N GLY A 406 7.70 -3.09 -7.69
CA GLY A 406 7.76 -1.91 -6.82
C GLY A 406 8.75 -2.03 -5.66
N PRO A 407 8.59 -2.99 -4.73
CA PRO A 407 9.55 -3.20 -3.65
C PRO A 407 10.96 -3.51 -4.14
N ILE A 408 11.11 -4.27 -5.24
CA ILE A 408 12.44 -4.59 -5.80
C ILE A 408 13.16 -3.31 -6.26
N ALA A 409 12.46 -2.45 -6.99
CA ALA A 409 13.01 -1.19 -7.47
C ALA A 409 13.34 -0.23 -6.31
N PHE A 410 12.44 -0.06 -5.35
CA PHE A 410 12.65 0.80 -4.18
C PHE A 410 13.77 0.30 -3.27
N GLY A 411 13.86 -1.02 -3.05
CA GLY A 411 14.94 -1.64 -2.30
C GLY A 411 16.30 -1.37 -2.94
N SER A 412 16.44 -1.66 -4.23
CA SER A 412 17.66 -1.38 -4.98
C SER A 412 18.06 0.10 -4.98
N MET A 413 17.08 1.02 -5.00
CA MET A 413 17.33 2.46 -4.93
C MET A 413 17.82 2.91 -3.56
N ILE A 414 17.26 2.35 -2.48
CA ILE A 414 17.67 2.66 -1.11
C ILE A 414 19.05 2.08 -0.81
N ASP A 415 19.32 0.86 -1.27
CA ASP A 415 20.61 0.18 -1.09
C ASP A 415 21.79 0.98 -1.67
N LYS A 416 21.58 1.74 -2.76
CA LYS A 416 22.60 2.65 -3.31
C LYS A 416 23.04 3.76 -2.36
N SER A 417 22.20 4.11 -1.38
CA SER A 417 22.53 5.10 -0.37
C SER A 417 23.23 4.51 0.86
N CYS A 418 23.57 3.21 0.86
CA CYS A 418 24.19 2.58 2.01
C CYS A 418 25.62 3.09 2.26
N LEU A 419 25.89 3.48 3.52
CA LEU A 419 27.22 3.86 4.00
C LEU A 419 27.91 2.70 4.74
N LEU A 420 27.14 1.85 5.42
CA LEU A 420 27.66 0.75 6.23
C LEU A 420 26.87 -0.53 6.00
N TRP A 421 27.48 -1.45 5.26
CA TRP A 421 26.94 -2.77 4.99
C TRP A 421 27.18 -3.72 6.16
N GLN A 422 26.20 -4.57 6.44
CA GLN A 422 26.41 -5.74 7.25
C GLN A 422 27.30 -6.73 6.51
N ASP A 423 28.34 -7.22 7.19
CA ASP A 423 29.19 -8.32 6.73
C ASP A 423 28.89 -9.55 7.57
N GLN A 424 28.44 -10.63 6.92
CA GLN A 424 28.28 -11.94 7.54
C GLN A 424 29.13 -12.94 6.78
N CYS A 425 30.31 -13.25 7.33
CA CYS A 425 31.23 -14.24 6.77
C CYS A 425 31.60 -13.98 5.29
N GLY A 426 31.77 -12.72 4.90
CA GLY A 426 32.17 -12.32 3.54
C GLY A 426 31.00 -12.10 2.57
N GLU A 427 29.76 -12.35 3.00
CA GLU A 427 28.55 -12.04 2.24
C GLU A 427 27.93 -10.72 2.74
N GLN A 428 27.53 -9.86 1.80
CA GLN A 428 26.87 -8.59 2.11
C GLN A 428 25.41 -8.81 2.51
N GLY A 429 25.08 -8.40 3.74
CA GLY A 429 23.72 -8.47 4.30
C GLY A 429 22.94 -7.16 4.17
N SER A 430 22.12 -6.86 5.18
CA SER A 430 21.34 -5.62 5.22
C SER A 430 22.21 -4.40 5.50
N CYS A 431 21.82 -3.21 5.02
CA CYS A 431 22.54 -2.00 5.35
C CYS A 431 22.14 -1.44 6.73
N TYR A 432 23.14 -1.10 7.54
CA TYR A 432 22.97 -0.56 8.90
C TYR A 432 22.76 0.96 8.92
N VAL A 433 23.48 1.69 8.07
CA VAL A 433 23.47 3.16 8.03
C VAL A 433 23.39 3.62 6.59
N TYR A 434 22.38 4.44 6.28
CA TYR A 434 22.18 5.03 4.96
C TYR A 434 22.53 6.52 4.98
N GLN A 435 22.95 7.05 3.84
CA GLN A 435 23.12 8.47 3.62
C GLN A 435 21.76 9.12 3.36
N ASN A 436 21.34 10.03 4.25
CA ASN A 436 19.99 10.57 4.26
C ASN A 436 19.70 11.43 3.02
N SER A 437 20.68 12.21 2.54
CA SER A 437 20.52 13.03 1.33
C SER A 437 20.33 12.18 0.08
N ALA A 438 21.18 11.17 -0.12
CA ALA A 438 21.11 10.27 -1.27
C ALA A 438 19.81 9.43 -1.24
N MET A 439 19.42 8.91 -0.08
CA MET A 439 18.18 8.15 0.08
C MET A 439 16.95 8.98 -0.29
N SER A 440 16.90 10.24 0.15
CA SER A 440 15.82 11.17 -0.19
C SER A 440 15.79 11.50 -1.69
N GLN A 441 16.96 11.75 -2.30
CA GLN A 441 17.07 12.01 -3.74
C GLN A 441 16.64 10.81 -4.58
N HIS A 442 17.05 9.59 -4.23
CA HIS A 442 16.63 8.38 -4.95
C HIS A 442 15.12 8.15 -4.82
N THR A 443 14.55 8.38 -3.64
CA THR A 443 13.10 8.27 -3.40
C THR A 443 12.33 9.33 -4.20
N LEU A 444 12.84 10.57 -4.27
CA LEU A 444 12.29 11.64 -5.09
C LEU A 444 12.30 11.26 -6.58
N ILE A 445 13.43 10.80 -7.10
CA ILE A 445 13.56 10.42 -8.53
C ILE A 445 12.58 9.29 -8.86
N ALA A 446 12.51 8.26 -8.03
CA ALA A 446 11.54 7.17 -8.19
C ALA A 446 10.10 7.69 -8.20
N GLY A 447 9.77 8.52 -7.21
CA GLY A 447 8.48 9.17 -7.08
C GLY A 447 8.07 9.96 -8.32
N LEU A 448 8.97 10.82 -8.81
CA LEU A 448 8.76 11.63 -9.99
C LEU A 448 8.58 10.77 -11.25
N VAL A 449 9.42 9.76 -11.47
CA VAL A 449 9.33 8.88 -12.65
C VAL A 449 7.96 8.19 -12.69
N TYR A 450 7.55 7.55 -11.61
CA TYR A 450 6.28 6.81 -11.59
C TYR A 450 5.06 7.73 -11.58
N LYS A 451 5.11 8.89 -10.92
CA LYS A 451 4.00 9.86 -10.96
C LYS A 451 3.86 10.53 -12.32
N VAL A 452 4.96 10.93 -12.97
CA VAL A 452 4.91 11.49 -14.34
C VAL A 452 4.34 10.45 -15.29
N LEU A 453 4.80 9.20 -15.20
CA LEU A 453 4.28 8.11 -16.02
C LEU A 453 2.78 7.86 -15.76
N GLY A 454 2.36 7.83 -14.50
CA GLY A 454 0.95 7.70 -14.12
C GLY A 454 0.09 8.86 -14.63
N THR A 455 0.56 10.11 -14.51
CA THR A 455 -0.10 11.31 -15.05
C THR A 455 -0.24 11.22 -16.57
N VAL A 456 0.81 10.80 -17.29
CA VAL A 456 0.75 10.58 -18.75
C VAL A 456 -0.29 9.53 -19.10
N PHE A 457 -0.34 8.40 -18.38
CA PHE A 457 -1.33 7.36 -18.64
C PHE A 457 -2.77 7.83 -18.34
N PHE A 458 -3.02 8.55 -17.23
CA PHE A 458 -4.34 9.13 -16.98
C PHE A 458 -4.72 10.18 -18.03
N LEU A 459 -3.77 10.99 -18.49
CA LEU A 459 -4.00 11.96 -19.57
C LEU A 459 -4.35 11.25 -20.88
N LEU A 460 -3.60 10.22 -21.28
CA LEU A 460 -3.89 9.43 -22.48
C LEU A 460 -5.25 8.72 -22.38
N ALA A 461 -5.59 8.16 -21.21
CA ALA A 461 -6.93 7.61 -20.97
C ALA A 461 -8.01 8.67 -21.16
N CYS A 462 -7.80 9.90 -20.66
CA CYS A 462 -8.74 11.00 -20.82
C CYS A 462 -8.90 11.45 -22.27
N LEU A 463 -7.80 11.53 -23.02
CA LEU A 463 -7.79 12.00 -24.41
C LEU A 463 -8.37 10.96 -25.39
N LEU A 464 -8.12 9.68 -25.12
CA LEU A 464 -8.57 8.59 -26.00
C LEU A 464 -9.98 8.12 -25.66
N TYR A 465 -10.53 8.47 -24.50
CA TYR A 465 -11.88 8.09 -24.13
C TYR A 465 -12.93 8.72 -25.06
N LYS A 466 -13.67 7.86 -25.78
CA LYS A 466 -14.80 8.22 -26.63
C LYS A 466 -16.10 7.80 -25.93
N PRO A 467 -16.91 8.75 -25.43
CA PRO A 467 -18.21 8.44 -24.86
C PRO A 467 -19.18 7.95 -25.95
N PRO A 468 -20.24 7.22 -25.57
CA PRO A 468 -21.31 6.88 -26.50
C PRO A 468 -22.02 8.12 -27.02
N THR A 469 -22.33 8.12 -28.32
CA THR A 469 -23.14 9.16 -28.96
C THR A 469 -24.51 9.20 -28.28
N PRO A 470 -25.04 10.38 -27.94
CA PRO A 470 -26.42 10.50 -27.49
C PRO A 470 -27.38 10.27 -28.67
N GLU A 471 -27.52 9.03 -29.13
CA GLU A 471 -28.58 8.65 -30.07
C GLU A 471 -29.80 8.15 -29.30
N SER A 472 -30.88 8.94 -29.44
CA SER A 472 -32.31 8.64 -29.24
C SER A 472 -32.64 7.56 -28.21
N LEU A 473 -33.23 8.03 -27.09
CA LEU A 473 -34.18 7.26 -26.30
C LEU A 473 -35.01 6.32 -27.21
N PRO A 474 -35.06 5.01 -26.95
CA PRO A 474 -36.09 4.18 -27.55
C PRO A 474 -37.42 4.59 -26.90
N GLY A 475 -38.18 5.45 -27.58
CA GLY A 475 -39.52 5.87 -27.18
C GLY A 475 -39.80 7.37 -27.29
N SER A 476 -39.55 8.00 -28.43
CA SER A 476 -40.18 9.29 -28.77
C SER A 476 -40.23 9.50 -30.29
N SER A 477 -40.92 8.62 -30.99
CA SER A 477 -41.41 8.87 -32.35
C SER A 477 -42.70 8.09 -32.50
N ASP A 478 -43.76 8.82 -32.82
CA ASP A 478 -45.14 8.40 -33.08
C ASP A 478 -46.08 8.29 -31.88
N ALA A 479 -46.36 9.44 -31.26
CA ALA A 479 -47.62 9.69 -30.57
C ALA A 479 -48.01 11.17 -30.74
N SER A 480 -48.28 11.57 -31.98
CA SER A 480 -49.09 12.74 -32.28
C SER A 480 -50.15 12.32 -33.30
N GLU A 481 -51.40 12.51 -32.89
CA GLU A 481 -52.66 12.27 -33.60
C GLU A 481 -53.40 10.96 -33.28
N ASN A 482 -54.57 11.18 -32.67
CA ASN A 482 -55.71 10.29 -32.41
C ASN A 482 -55.71 9.44 -31.13
N GLY A 483 -56.64 9.78 -30.23
CA GLY A 483 -57.20 8.83 -29.26
C GLY A 483 -57.39 9.38 -27.85
N ASN A 484 -58.33 10.29 -27.68
CA ASN A 484 -58.85 10.67 -26.37
C ASN A 484 -59.89 9.63 -25.92
N SER A 485 -59.47 8.52 -25.31
CA SER A 485 -60.29 7.62 -24.50
C SER A 485 -59.40 6.52 -23.89
N ASP A 486 -59.77 6.03 -22.71
CA ASP A 486 -59.21 4.85 -22.02
C ASP A 486 -58.04 5.11 -21.05
N LEU A 487 -58.33 5.94 -20.06
CA LEU A 487 -57.59 6.02 -18.80
C LEU A 487 -58.52 5.64 -17.64
N GLN A 488 -59.11 4.44 -17.69
CA GLN A 488 -59.91 3.92 -16.58
C GLN A 488 -60.08 2.40 -16.52
N GLU A 489 -59.06 1.60 -16.85
CA GLU A 489 -59.17 0.14 -16.64
C GLU A 489 -57.82 -0.56 -16.54
N ASN A 490 -57.12 -0.47 -15.39
CA ASN A 490 -56.21 -1.56 -14.94
C ASN A 490 -55.68 -1.40 -13.49
N LYS A 491 -56.54 -0.96 -12.56
CA LYS A 491 -56.15 -0.88 -11.13
C LYS A 491 -56.66 -2.06 -10.29
N SER A 492 -57.00 -3.19 -10.91
CA SER A 492 -57.69 -4.31 -10.24
C SER A 492 -57.22 -5.70 -10.66
N SER A 493 -55.90 -5.95 -10.65
CA SER A 493 -55.38 -7.31 -10.93
C SER A 493 -54.01 -7.60 -10.31
N VAL A 494 -53.72 -7.15 -9.08
CA VAL A 494 -52.64 -7.71 -8.25
C VAL A 494 -53.01 -7.62 -6.77
N GLN A 495 -54.06 -8.33 -6.34
CA GLN A 495 -54.34 -8.50 -4.91
C GLN A 495 -55.15 -9.78 -4.62
N THR A 496 -54.82 -10.90 -5.24
CA THR A 496 -55.32 -12.21 -4.77
C THR A 496 -54.42 -13.33 -5.30
N GLU A 497 -53.51 -13.82 -4.46
CA GLU A 497 -52.98 -15.20 -4.41
C GLU A 497 -51.81 -15.25 -3.43
N MET A 498 -52.14 -15.11 -2.14
CA MET A 498 -51.43 -15.76 -1.05
C MET A 498 -52.53 -16.39 -0.18
N ASP A 499 -52.52 -17.72 -0.13
CA ASP A 499 -53.12 -18.63 0.85
C ASP A 499 -53.71 -19.84 0.13
N VAL A 500 -52.87 -20.86 -0.12
CA VAL A 500 -53.04 -22.28 0.26
C VAL A 500 -51.66 -22.94 0.28
#